data_AF-A0A318FYJ4-F1
#
_entry.id   AF-A0A318FYJ4-F1
#
_cell.length_a   1.000
_cell.length_b   1.000
_cell.length_c   1.000
_cell.angle_alpha   90.00
_cell.angle_beta   90.00
_cell.angle_gamma   90.00
#
_symmetry.space_group_name_H-M   'P 1'
#
loop_
_entity.id
_entity.type
_entity.pdbx_description
1 polymer ?
#
loop_
_entity_poly.entity_id
_entity_poly.type
_entity_poly.pdbx_seq_one_letter_code
_entity_poly.pdbx_strand_id
1 'polypeptide(L)'
;MNTLSSYRYLIGWLTCLAALLFFSSVNAASENKRAEPDEREALEVNVEDMLQPWQGDLPGMLDRRTIRVLTTYSKTFFFINKGTQRGATHDIFMEFERRLNQKLAKEKKLKHRHLKVRIIFVPVARDQLISALNAGKGDVIAANLTITPERQQQMTFTAPIYSHVQELLLSGPGSPKVENLQQLSGKTVFVRTSSSYYASLVALNAHFAQESLPPVMIKPAPEALEDEDLIEMLSAGLIPLTVVDRHKAMFWKQVFPKIQVHQDIILRNEGNIGWAVRSNSPQLLALLNHFIKENSQGSKLGNTILLRYLKDAKYVKNAAAQKERRKFLTMVEIFRKYGDRYDVDWLLMAAQGYQESRLNQSVRSHVGAIGVMQVMPNTGRELKVGDIKQLDPNIHAGVKYMRWMIDHYYGDEPMTQLDKALFSFASYNTGPARIARLRTETKKRGFDPNVWFGNVEYLAAEKIGSETVTYVSNIYKYYIAYRLIVDEMARKQQATTESKNQTAPATNAQTAPATP
;
A
#
# COMPACT_ATOMS: atom_id res chain seq x y z
N MET A 1 -14.87 9.80 -65.38
CA MET A 1 -16.17 9.97 -64.71
C MET A 1 -15.86 10.50 -63.31
N ASN A 2 -15.65 11.81 -63.21
CA ASN A 2 -16.60 12.81 -62.67
C ASN A 2 -16.93 12.57 -61.19
N THR A 3 -16.77 13.49 -60.22
CA THR A 3 -16.22 14.86 -60.12
C THR A 3 -16.31 15.25 -58.63
N LEU A 4 -15.27 15.91 -58.10
CA LEU A 4 -15.25 17.12 -57.21
C LEU A 4 -16.33 17.29 -56.12
N SER A 5 -15.99 17.37 -54.82
CA SER A 5 -15.34 18.48 -54.08
C SER A 5 -16.29 19.57 -53.53
N SER A 6 -16.20 19.76 -52.20
CA SER A 6 -16.09 21.03 -51.45
C SER A 6 -17.28 21.91 -51.01
N TYR A 7 -17.03 22.55 -49.83
CA TYR A 7 -17.63 23.72 -49.16
C TYR A 7 -18.83 23.51 -48.21
N ARG A 8 -19.07 24.25 -47.11
CA ARG A 8 -18.34 25.01 -46.04
C ARG A 8 -19.42 25.84 -45.30
N TYR A 9 -19.36 25.95 -43.95
CA TYR A 9 -19.96 27.03 -43.09
C TYR A 9 -21.51 27.13 -42.99
N LEU A 10 -22.23 27.71 -42.00
CA LEU A 10 -21.99 28.47 -40.76
C LEU A 10 -23.34 28.56 -39.97
N ILE A 11 -23.31 28.55 -38.62
CA ILE A 11 -24.02 29.40 -37.61
C ILE A 11 -25.54 29.77 -37.72
N GLY A 12 -26.24 29.69 -36.57
CA GLY A 12 -27.31 30.62 -36.12
C GLY A 12 -28.42 29.94 -35.28
N TRP A 13 -28.38 29.92 -33.93
CA TRP A 13 -28.90 30.86 -32.91
C TRP A 13 -30.43 31.09 -32.82
N LEU A 14 -30.97 30.71 -31.64
CA LEU A 14 -32.01 31.34 -30.77
C LEU A 14 -33.31 31.93 -31.33
N THR A 15 -34.44 31.55 -30.71
CA THR A 15 -35.50 32.49 -30.27
C THR A 15 -36.21 32.03 -28.99
N CYS A 16 -36.40 33.00 -28.08
CA CYS A 16 -37.12 32.94 -26.81
C CYS A 16 -38.52 33.57 -26.93
N LEU A 17 -39.35 33.23 -25.94
CA LEU A 17 -40.44 34.02 -25.30
C LEU A 17 -41.75 34.33 -26.05
N ALA A 18 -42.86 33.95 -25.43
CA ALA A 18 -43.95 34.87 -25.09
C ALA A 18 -44.82 34.30 -23.95
N ALA A 19 -45.12 35.14 -22.97
CA ALA A 19 -46.00 34.90 -21.82
C ALA A 19 -47.35 35.60 -22.03
N LEU A 20 -48.42 35.16 -21.36
CA LEU A 20 -49.23 35.94 -20.39
C LEU A 20 -50.61 35.30 -20.09
N LEU A 21 -50.83 35.10 -18.78
CA LEU A 21 -52.02 35.35 -17.94
C LEU A 21 -53.43 34.88 -18.36
N PHE A 22 -54.04 34.08 -17.47
CA PHE A 22 -55.37 34.39 -16.92
C PHE A 22 -55.44 33.99 -15.44
N PHE A 23 -55.89 34.93 -14.60
CA PHE A 23 -56.22 34.76 -13.19
C PHE A 23 -57.66 34.27 -13.04
N SER A 24 -57.90 33.34 -12.13
CA SER A 24 -59.13 33.30 -11.34
C SER A 24 -58.91 32.58 -10.02
N SER A 25 -59.20 33.31 -8.94
CA SER A 25 -59.11 32.95 -7.54
C SER A 25 -60.36 32.21 -7.07
N VAL A 26 -60.20 31.08 -6.38
CA VAL A 26 -61.18 30.57 -5.42
C VAL A 26 -60.44 30.08 -4.18
N ASN A 27 -60.63 30.80 -3.07
CA ASN A 27 -60.25 30.37 -1.73
C ASN A 27 -61.13 29.20 -1.29
N ALA A 28 -60.51 28.08 -0.89
CA ALA A 28 -61.14 27.07 -0.06
C ALA A 28 -60.17 26.71 1.08
N ALA A 29 -60.72 26.68 2.28
CA ALA A 29 -60.04 26.64 3.57
C ALA A 29 -58.97 25.54 3.70
N SER A 30 -57.77 25.91 4.17
CA SER A 30 -56.74 24.96 4.55
C SER A 30 -57.04 24.38 5.94
N GLU A 31 -57.59 23.17 6.00
CA GLU A 31 -57.41 22.31 7.16
C GLU A 31 -55.93 21.92 7.25
N ASN A 32 -55.31 22.28 8.36
CA ASN A 32 -53.90 22.07 8.67
C ASN A 32 -53.64 20.59 8.96
N LYS A 33 -53.61 19.74 7.92
CA LYS A 33 -52.99 18.41 8.03
C LYS A 33 -51.48 18.59 7.93
N ARG A 34 -50.78 18.44 9.06
CA ARG A 34 -49.33 18.16 9.06
C ARG A 34 -49.09 17.01 8.08
N ALA A 35 -48.42 17.32 6.98
CA ALA A 35 -47.87 16.29 6.10
C ALA A 35 -46.94 15.42 6.94
N GLU A 36 -47.19 14.11 6.96
CA GLU A 36 -46.19 13.16 7.44
C GLU A 36 -44.89 13.38 6.65
N PRO A 37 -43.70 13.28 7.29
CA PRO A 37 -42.45 13.42 6.57
C PRO A 37 -42.39 12.38 5.45
N ASP A 38 -42.09 12.84 4.24
CA ASP A 38 -41.92 12.01 3.05
C ASP A 38 -40.90 10.90 3.36
N GLU A 39 -41.33 9.63 3.35
CA GLU A 39 -40.49 8.44 3.61
C GLU A 39 -39.23 8.39 2.70
N ARG A 40 -39.17 9.22 1.65
CA ARG A 40 -38.04 9.38 0.76
C ARG A 40 -36.83 10.11 1.37
N GLU A 41 -37.00 10.93 2.40
CA GLU A 41 -35.86 11.55 3.10
C GLU A 41 -35.11 10.56 4.04
N ALA A 42 -35.67 9.37 4.28
CA ALA A 42 -35.10 8.37 5.20
C ALA A 42 -34.14 7.35 4.54
N LEU A 43 -33.74 7.55 3.28
CA LEU A 43 -32.94 6.59 2.51
C LEU A 43 -31.62 7.13 1.94
N GLU A 44 -31.08 8.23 2.48
CA GLU A 44 -29.65 8.49 2.32
C GLU A 44 -28.88 7.65 3.35
N VAL A 45 -28.26 6.57 2.88
CA VAL A 45 -27.26 5.83 3.67
C VAL A 45 -26.07 6.77 3.85
N ASN A 46 -26.04 7.52 4.95
CA ASN A 46 -24.91 8.37 5.26
C ASN A 46 -23.74 7.51 5.74
N VAL A 47 -22.86 7.17 4.79
CA VAL A 47 -21.63 6.40 5.06
C VAL A 47 -20.76 7.11 6.12
N GLU A 48 -20.83 8.44 6.21
CA GLU A 48 -20.04 9.22 7.18
C GLU A 48 -20.50 8.94 8.62
N ASP A 49 -21.81 8.83 8.87
CA ASP A 49 -22.36 8.46 10.17
C ASP A 49 -22.00 7.02 10.56
N MET A 50 -21.94 6.12 9.56
CA MET A 50 -21.56 4.73 9.76
C MET A 50 -20.08 4.59 10.15
N LEU A 51 -19.21 5.47 9.66
CA LEU A 51 -17.77 5.45 9.92
C LEU A 51 -17.35 6.17 11.21
N GLN A 52 -18.24 6.94 11.84
CA GLN A 52 -17.93 7.64 13.10
C GLN A 52 -17.42 6.69 14.19
N PRO A 53 -16.41 7.09 14.99
CA PRO A 53 -15.92 6.28 16.11
C PRO A 53 -17.04 5.81 17.03
N TRP A 54 -17.07 4.51 17.32
CA TRP A 54 -18.07 3.88 18.16
C TRP A 54 -17.53 2.59 18.78
N GLN A 55 -17.83 2.35 20.06
CA GLN A 55 -17.13 1.33 20.86
C GLN A 55 -18.06 0.28 21.49
N GLY A 56 -19.36 0.29 21.21
CA GLY A 56 -20.28 -0.69 21.76
C GLY A 56 -20.05 -2.11 21.20
N ASP A 57 -20.80 -3.06 21.76
CA ASP A 57 -20.80 -4.48 21.39
C ASP A 57 -21.95 -4.81 20.40
N LEU A 58 -22.12 -6.08 20.05
CA LEU A 58 -23.04 -6.57 19.03
C LEU A 58 -24.46 -5.99 19.08
N PRO A 59 -25.17 -5.85 20.22
CA PRO A 59 -26.52 -5.28 20.22
C PRO A 59 -26.59 -3.89 19.57
N GLY A 60 -25.67 -3.00 19.92
CA GLY A 60 -25.62 -1.67 19.32
C GLY A 60 -25.18 -1.68 17.84
N MET A 61 -24.38 -2.68 17.42
CA MET A 61 -24.05 -2.88 16.01
C MET A 61 -25.26 -3.33 15.20
N LEU A 62 -26.13 -4.16 15.78
CA LEU A 62 -27.38 -4.58 15.17
C LEU A 62 -28.36 -3.40 15.06
N ASP A 63 -28.45 -2.56 16.09
CA ASP A 63 -29.27 -1.34 16.06
C ASP A 63 -28.80 -0.36 14.98
N ARG A 64 -27.48 -0.15 14.90
CA ARG A 64 -26.82 0.66 13.85
C ARG A 64 -26.76 -0.05 12.49
N ARG A 65 -27.20 -1.31 12.41
CA ARG A 65 -27.19 -2.17 11.21
C ARG A 65 -25.82 -2.26 10.52
N THR A 66 -24.74 -2.14 11.28
CA THR A 66 -23.39 -2.01 10.75
C THR A 66 -22.39 -2.74 11.63
N ILE A 67 -21.54 -3.55 11.01
CA ILE A 67 -20.31 -4.06 11.64
C ILE A 67 -19.15 -3.64 10.75
N ARG A 68 -18.18 -2.93 11.33
CA ARG A 68 -17.01 -2.42 10.60
C ARG A 68 -15.82 -3.34 10.76
N VAL A 69 -15.18 -3.66 9.65
CA VAL A 69 -14.05 -4.58 9.59
C VAL A 69 -12.80 -3.79 9.23
N LEU A 70 -11.94 -3.58 10.22
CA LEU A 70 -10.60 -3.07 10.04
C LEU A 70 -9.77 -4.09 9.27
N THR A 71 -9.21 -3.66 8.15
CA THR A 71 -8.39 -4.50 7.28
C THR A 71 -7.19 -3.72 6.77
N THR A 72 -6.27 -4.38 6.09
CA THR A 72 -5.18 -3.71 5.37
C THR A 72 -5.39 -3.86 3.88
N TYR A 73 -4.96 -2.85 3.11
CA TYR A 73 -4.96 -2.97 1.66
C TYR A 73 -3.85 -3.91 1.23
N SER A 74 -4.23 -5.05 0.65
CA SER A 74 -3.35 -6.14 0.29
C SER A 74 -3.79 -6.76 -1.04
N LYS A 75 -2.84 -7.33 -1.78
CA LYS A 75 -3.12 -7.95 -3.09
C LYS A 75 -3.92 -9.26 -2.98
N THR A 76 -4.00 -9.86 -1.79
CA THR A 76 -4.67 -11.15 -1.57
C THR A 76 -5.91 -11.03 -0.69
N PHE A 77 -5.87 -10.22 0.38
CA PHE A 77 -6.87 -10.25 1.44
C PHE A 77 -7.96 -9.19 1.29
N PHE A 78 -7.60 -7.94 1.01
CA PHE A 78 -8.56 -6.89 0.73
C PHE A 78 -7.96 -5.85 -0.22
N PHE A 79 -8.58 -5.67 -1.39
CA PHE A 79 -8.20 -4.64 -2.34
C PHE A 79 -9.43 -4.10 -3.07
N ILE A 80 -9.24 -2.95 -3.71
CA ILE A 80 -10.25 -2.29 -4.52
C ILE A 80 -9.75 -2.21 -5.95
N ASN A 81 -10.59 -2.59 -6.90
CA ASN A 81 -10.32 -2.44 -8.31
C ASN A 81 -11.54 -1.86 -9.02
N LYS A 82 -11.41 -0.62 -9.53
CA LYS A 82 -12.48 0.12 -10.24
C LYS A 82 -13.79 0.11 -9.44
N GLY A 83 -13.69 0.48 -8.17
CA GLY A 83 -14.82 0.58 -7.25
C GLY A 83 -15.33 -0.74 -6.69
N THR A 84 -14.81 -1.88 -7.18
CA THR A 84 -15.22 -3.20 -6.67
C THR A 84 -14.25 -3.66 -5.59
N GLN A 85 -14.76 -3.86 -4.37
CA GLN A 85 -14.02 -4.50 -3.28
C GLN A 85 -13.87 -6.00 -3.53
N ARG A 86 -12.68 -6.53 -3.26
CA ARG A 86 -12.29 -7.92 -3.52
C ARG A 86 -11.28 -8.40 -2.49
N GLY A 87 -11.03 -9.69 -2.46
CA GLY A 87 -9.99 -10.31 -1.65
C GLY A 87 -10.54 -11.38 -0.71
N ALA A 88 -9.64 -12.18 -0.13
CA ALA A 88 -10.03 -13.28 0.73
C ALA A 88 -10.77 -12.83 1.99
N THR A 89 -10.33 -11.75 2.64
CA THR A 89 -11.01 -11.13 3.78
C THR A 89 -12.35 -10.54 3.36
N HIS A 90 -12.42 -9.89 2.20
CA HIS A 90 -13.70 -9.38 1.70
C HIS A 90 -14.72 -10.51 1.56
N ASP A 91 -14.38 -11.56 0.80
CA ASP A 91 -15.32 -12.62 0.45
C ASP A 91 -15.79 -13.42 1.67
N ILE A 92 -14.92 -13.67 2.65
CA ILE A 92 -15.32 -14.39 3.88
C ILE A 92 -16.27 -13.56 4.73
N PHE A 93 -16.09 -12.24 4.79
CA PHE A 93 -16.99 -11.36 5.52
C PHE A 93 -18.31 -11.09 4.79
N MET A 94 -18.33 -11.12 3.46
CA MET A 94 -19.59 -11.11 2.71
C MET A 94 -20.41 -12.39 2.96
N GLU A 95 -19.76 -13.53 3.10
CA GLU A 95 -20.43 -14.75 3.53
C GLU A 95 -20.93 -14.65 4.99
N PHE A 96 -20.13 -14.06 5.89
CA PHE A 96 -20.55 -13.76 7.26
C PHE A 96 -21.79 -12.86 7.29
N GLU A 97 -21.81 -11.76 6.52
CA GLU A 97 -22.97 -10.87 6.37
C GLU A 97 -24.22 -11.67 5.96
N ARG A 98 -24.07 -12.52 4.94
CA ARG A 98 -25.16 -13.34 4.41
C ARG A 98 -25.73 -14.26 5.48
N ARG A 99 -24.88 -14.98 6.21
CA ARG A 99 -25.31 -15.92 7.27
C ARG A 99 -25.91 -15.19 8.47
N LEU A 100 -25.33 -14.08 8.89
CA LEU A 100 -25.85 -13.26 9.98
C LEU A 100 -27.28 -12.79 9.67
N ASN A 101 -27.50 -12.22 8.49
CA ASN A 101 -28.82 -11.76 8.10
C ASN A 101 -29.85 -12.90 7.97
N GLN A 102 -29.43 -14.08 7.49
CA GLN A 102 -30.30 -15.26 7.48
C GLN A 102 -30.70 -15.70 8.89
N LYS A 103 -29.76 -15.69 9.84
CA LYS A 103 -30.03 -16.00 11.25
C LYS A 103 -30.99 -14.99 11.87
N LEU A 104 -30.73 -13.68 11.71
CA LEU A 104 -31.57 -12.61 12.26
C LEU A 104 -33.00 -12.64 11.69
N ALA A 105 -33.16 -12.97 10.40
CA ALA A 105 -34.47 -13.15 9.79
C ALA A 105 -35.25 -14.32 10.40
N LYS A 106 -34.58 -15.46 10.65
CA LYS A 106 -35.20 -16.64 11.30
C LYS A 106 -35.61 -16.34 12.74
N GLU A 107 -34.79 -15.59 13.49
CA GLU A 107 -35.04 -15.23 14.90
C GLU A 107 -36.09 -14.12 15.07
N LYS A 108 -36.67 -13.57 13.99
CA LYS A 108 -37.58 -12.42 14.01
C LYS A 108 -37.02 -11.19 14.74
N LYS A 109 -35.69 -11.09 14.88
CA LYS A 109 -35.01 -9.95 15.52
C LYS A 109 -34.87 -8.73 14.62
N LEU A 110 -35.19 -8.88 13.33
CA LEU A 110 -35.35 -7.76 12.42
C LEU A 110 -36.77 -7.21 12.57
N LYS A 111 -36.93 -6.10 13.31
CA LYS A 111 -38.22 -5.42 13.53
C LYS A 111 -38.97 -5.09 12.22
N HIS A 112 -38.22 -4.94 11.11
CA HIS A 112 -38.75 -4.83 9.76
C HIS A 112 -38.03 -5.85 8.85
N ARG A 113 -38.79 -6.66 8.10
CA ARG A 113 -38.29 -7.78 7.25
C ARG A 113 -37.27 -7.37 6.16
N HIS A 114 -37.05 -6.08 5.97
CA HIS A 114 -36.25 -5.52 4.88
C HIS A 114 -34.90 -4.95 5.34
N LEU A 115 -34.66 -4.82 6.64
CA LEU A 115 -33.47 -4.14 7.16
C LEU A 115 -32.35 -5.14 7.44
N LYS A 116 -31.25 -5.04 6.69
CA LYS A 116 -30.08 -5.94 6.79
C LYS A 116 -28.93 -5.27 7.53
N VAL A 117 -28.20 -6.05 8.33
CA VAL A 117 -26.89 -5.65 8.85
C VAL A 117 -25.88 -5.67 7.70
N ARG A 118 -25.06 -4.64 7.58
CA ARG A 118 -24.04 -4.51 6.54
C ARG A 118 -22.63 -4.60 7.12
N ILE A 119 -21.74 -5.24 6.38
CA ILE A 119 -20.30 -5.18 6.63
C ILE A 119 -19.72 -3.99 5.89
N ILE A 120 -18.97 -3.17 6.62
CA ILE A 120 -18.21 -2.06 6.06
C ILE A 120 -16.73 -2.32 6.28
N PHE A 121 -15.95 -2.36 5.22
CA PHE A 121 -14.49 -2.48 5.33
C PHE A 121 -13.86 -1.11 5.55
N VAL A 122 -12.98 -1.03 6.55
CA VAL A 122 -12.23 0.17 6.92
C VAL A 122 -10.75 -0.16 6.78
N PRO A 123 -10.16 0.03 5.59
CA PRO A 123 -8.75 -0.23 5.39
C PRO A 123 -7.92 0.81 6.16
N VAL A 124 -6.88 0.36 6.85
CA VAL A 124 -5.90 1.20 7.58
C VAL A 124 -4.50 0.63 7.40
N ALA A 125 -3.47 1.37 7.78
CA ALA A 125 -2.11 0.82 7.80
C ALA A 125 -1.98 -0.30 8.85
N ARG A 126 -1.07 -1.24 8.62
CA ARG A 126 -0.86 -2.44 9.45
C ARG A 126 -0.61 -2.11 10.92
N ASP A 127 0.24 -1.12 11.18
CA ASP A 127 0.62 -0.59 12.48
C ASP A 127 -0.50 0.22 13.16
N GLN A 128 -1.52 0.66 12.42
CA GLN A 128 -2.66 1.40 12.94
C GLN A 128 -3.85 0.52 13.34
N LEU A 129 -3.84 -0.78 13.03
CA LEU A 129 -5.00 -1.67 13.25
C LEU A 129 -5.47 -1.68 14.72
N ILE A 130 -4.55 -1.84 15.67
CA ILE A 130 -4.89 -1.97 17.09
C ILE A 130 -5.35 -0.63 17.67
N SER A 131 -4.67 0.46 17.34
CA SER A 131 -5.07 1.80 17.77
C SER A 131 -6.41 2.22 17.17
N ALA A 132 -6.68 1.89 15.91
CA ALA A 132 -7.97 2.12 15.25
C ALA A 132 -9.12 1.33 15.88
N LEU A 133 -8.88 0.06 16.24
CA LEU A 133 -9.86 -0.80 16.93
C LEU A 133 -10.25 -0.20 18.29
N ASN A 134 -9.25 0.18 19.08
CA ASN A 134 -9.44 0.72 20.42
C ASN A 134 -10.02 2.15 20.40
N ALA A 135 -9.73 2.93 19.36
CA ALA A 135 -10.39 4.21 19.13
C ALA A 135 -11.84 4.08 18.63
N GLY A 136 -12.32 2.86 18.33
CA GLY A 136 -13.68 2.62 17.85
C GLY A 136 -13.89 2.93 16.36
N LYS A 137 -12.82 3.04 15.56
CA LYS A 137 -12.91 3.28 14.10
C LYS A 137 -13.38 2.04 13.32
N GLY A 138 -13.29 0.87 13.94
CA GLY A 138 -13.97 -0.34 13.47
C GLY A 138 -14.17 -1.33 14.60
N ASP A 139 -14.83 -2.44 14.33
CA ASP A 139 -15.37 -3.35 15.34
C ASP A 139 -14.64 -4.71 15.38
N VAL A 140 -14.09 -5.12 14.23
CA VAL A 140 -13.30 -6.35 14.07
C VAL A 140 -12.03 -6.04 13.30
N ILE A 141 -10.87 -6.54 13.73
CA ILE A 141 -9.68 -6.61 12.88
C ILE A 141 -9.68 -7.94 12.12
N ALA A 142 -9.63 -7.86 10.80
CA ALA A 142 -9.47 -9.00 9.91
C ALA A 142 -8.36 -8.72 8.89
N ALA A 143 -7.13 -9.06 9.29
CA ALA A 143 -5.96 -8.78 8.48
C ALA A 143 -4.85 -9.84 8.68
N ASN A 144 -5.22 -11.12 8.87
CA ASN A 144 -4.24 -12.21 9.07
C ASN A 144 -3.24 -11.90 10.20
N LEU A 145 -3.74 -11.53 11.39
CA LEU A 145 -2.92 -11.23 12.55
C LEU A 145 -2.61 -12.49 13.35
N THR A 146 -1.32 -12.75 13.57
CA THR A 146 -0.85 -13.74 14.53
C THR A 146 -1.27 -13.36 15.95
N ILE A 147 -1.83 -14.32 16.68
CA ILE A 147 -2.16 -14.21 18.09
C ILE A 147 -0.83 -14.25 18.87
N THR A 148 -0.54 -13.17 19.59
CA THR A 148 0.66 -13.07 20.44
C THR A 148 0.26 -12.57 21.83
N PRO A 149 1.02 -12.92 22.89
CA PRO A 149 0.73 -12.46 24.25
C PRO A 149 0.61 -10.93 24.34
N GLU A 150 1.50 -10.20 23.67
CA GLU A 150 1.53 -8.73 23.67
C GLU A 150 0.28 -8.12 23.03
N ARG A 151 -0.26 -8.79 22.00
CA ARG A 151 -1.50 -8.35 21.32
C ARG A 151 -2.73 -8.69 22.14
N GLN A 152 -2.73 -9.83 22.83
CA GLN A 152 -3.83 -10.25 23.71
C GLN A 152 -4.02 -9.32 24.91
N GLN A 153 -2.99 -8.57 25.30
CA GLN A 153 -3.12 -7.53 26.34
C GLN A 153 -3.93 -6.31 25.87
N GLN A 154 -4.07 -6.09 24.55
CA GLN A 154 -4.68 -4.89 23.98
C GLN A 154 -6.05 -5.15 23.33
N MET A 155 -6.37 -6.41 23.03
CA MET A 155 -7.57 -6.83 22.32
C MET A 155 -7.83 -8.32 22.52
N THR A 156 -9.05 -8.77 22.23
CA THR A 156 -9.43 -10.19 22.36
C THR A 156 -9.52 -10.83 20.99
N PHE A 157 -8.83 -11.96 20.81
CA PHE A 157 -8.87 -12.73 19.57
C PHE A 157 -10.02 -13.73 19.55
N THR A 158 -10.52 -13.99 18.35
CA THR A 158 -11.38 -15.15 18.05
C THR A 158 -10.62 -16.46 18.26
N ALA A 159 -11.35 -17.58 18.22
CA ALA A 159 -10.76 -18.87 17.91
C ALA A 159 -9.90 -18.76 16.63
N PRO A 160 -8.80 -19.52 16.53
CA PRO A 160 -7.92 -19.44 15.37
C PRO A 160 -8.65 -19.73 14.06
N ILE A 161 -8.47 -18.84 13.08
CA ILE A 161 -8.87 -19.08 11.70
C ILE A 161 -7.83 -19.89 10.94
N TYR A 162 -6.55 -19.76 11.34
CA TYR A 162 -5.46 -20.66 10.98
C TYR A 162 -4.73 -21.11 12.25
N SER A 163 -4.49 -22.41 12.37
CA SER A 163 -3.74 -23.02 13.47
C SER A 163 -2.46 -23.64 12.94
N HIS A 164 -1.50 -23.87 13.85
CA HIS A 164 -0.22 -24.53 13.51
C HIS A 164 0.53 -23.81 12.38
N VAL A 165 0.44 -22.48 12.36
CA VAL A 165 1.08 -21.63 11.37
C VAL A 165 2.57 -21.54 11.67
N GLN A 166 3.36 -21.85 10.66
CA GLN A 166 4.81 -21.69 10.69
C GLN A 166 5.20 -20.37 10.04
N GLU A 167 6.13 -19.65 10.67
CA GLU A 167 6.81 -18.51 10.06
C GLU A 167 8.11 -19.00 9.43
N LEU A 168 8.23 -18.90 8.11
CA LEU A 168 9.34 -19.48 7.35
C LEU A 168 10.24 -18.39 6.79
N LEU A 169 11.53 -18.71 6.66
CA LEU A 169 12.47 -17.89 5.89
C LEU A 169 12.19 -18.01 4.39
N LEU A 170 12.15 -16.88 3.69
CA LEU A 170 12.12 -16.81 2.24
C LEU A 170 13.38 -16.11 1.73
N SER A 171 13.87 -16.57 0.59
CA SER A 171 15.01 -15.95 -0.11
C SER A 171 14.71 -15.68 -1.58
N GLY A 172 15.28 -14.61 -2.10
CA GLY A 172 15.16 -14.19 -3.49
C GLY A 172 16.31 -14.65 -4.38
N PRO A 173 16.26 -14.39 -5.69
CA PRO A 173 17.37 -14.67 -6.60
C PRO A 173 18.64 -13.93 -6.16
N GLY A 174 19.77 -14.65 -6.04
CA GLY A 174 21.06 -14.07 -5.66
C GLY A 174 21.24 -13.81 -4.15
N SER A 175 20.31 -14.30 -3.32
CA SER A 175 20.41 -14.20 -1.86
C SER A 175 21.54 -15.07 -1.31
N PRO A 176 22.09 -14.73 -0.13
CA PRO A 176 23.03 -15.62 0.55
C PRO A 176 22.40 -16.98 0.81
N LYS A 177 23.22 -18.04 0.71
CA LYS A 177 22.80 -19.39 1.07
C LYS A 177 22.55 -19.46 2.58
N VAL A 178 21.40 -20.03 2.96
CA VAL A 178 21.03 -20.28 4.35
C VAL A 178 20.36 -21.65 4.39
N GLU A 179 20.93 -22.58 5.14
CA GLU A 179 20.50 -23.98 5.26
C GLU A 179 19.94 -24.31 6.65
N ASN A 180 20.26 -23.47 7.65
CA ASN A 180 19.77 -23.61 9.03
C ASN A 180 19.65 -22.23 9.69
N LEU A 181 19.06 -22.19 10.89
CA LEU A 181 18.84 -20.94 11.63
C LEU A 181 20.15 -20.21 11.93
N GLN A 182 21.20 -20.90 12.40
CA GLN A 182 22.48 -20.29 12.79
C GLN A 182 23.13 -19.53 11.63
N GLN A 183 22.96 -19.99 10.39
CA GLN A 183 23.48 -19.31 9.20
C GLN A 183 22.81 -17.94 8.90
N LEU A 184 21.71 -17.60 9.60
CA LEU A 184 21.16 -16.24 9.60
C LEU A 184 22.00 -15.24 10.39
N SER A 185 22.95 -15.70 11.21
CA SER A 185 23.86 -14.83 11.94
C SER A 185 24.58 -13.85 11.00
N GLY A 186 24.51 -12.56 11.33
CA GLY A 186 25.05 -11.47 10.52
C GLY A 186 24.39 -11.28 9.15
N LYS A 187 23.27 -11.97 8.84
CA LYS A 187 22.52 -11.77 7.59
C LYS A 187 21.46 -10.69 7.77
N THR A 188 21.11 -10.05 6.66
CA THR A 188 20.09 -9.01 6.64
C THR A 188 18.73 -9.61 6.29
N VAL A 189 17.74 -9.41 7.16
CA VAL A 189 16.36 -9.89 6.95
C VAL A 189 15.39 -8.71 7.04
N PHE A 190 14.51 -8.59 6.05
CA PHE A 190 13.52 -7.53 5.94
C PHE A 190 12.16 -7.99 6.44
N VAL A 191 11.61 -7.27 7.42
CA VAL A 191 10.25 -7.50 7.94
C VAL A 191 9.65 -6.17 8.39
N ARG A 192 8.32 -6.07 8.41
CA ARG A 192 7.64 -4.95 9.07
C ARG A 192 7.84 -5.02 10.58
N THR A 193 8.03 -3.89 11.23
CA THR A 193 8.20 -3.83 12.69
C THR A 193 6.94 -4.24 13.43
N SER A 194 5.77 -3.96 12.85
CA SER A 194 4.45 -4.35 13.39
C SER A 194 4.14 -5.85 13.25
N SER A 195 4.94 -6.62 12.50
CA SER A 195 4.69 -8.04 12.22
C SER A 195 5.10 -8.96 13.38
N SER A 196 4.50 -10.15 13.47
CA SER A 196 5.01 -11.18 14.38
C SER A 196 6.40 -11.68 13.98
N TYR A 197 6.77 -11.51 12.70
CA TYR A 197 8.08 -11.88 12.15
C TYR A 197 9.21 -11.10 12.81
N TYR A 198 8.99 -9.81 13.09
CA TYR A 198 9.93 -8.99 13.83
C TYR A 198 10.17 -9.56 15.24
N ALA A 199 9.10 -9.88 15.97
CA ALA A 199 9.21 -10.49 17.29
C ALA A 199 9.95 -11.84 17.26
N SER A 200 9.69 -12.68 16.25
CA SER A 200 10.38 -13.96 16.08
C SER A 200 11.88 -13.78 15.80
N LEU A 201 12.27 -12.79 15.00
CA LEU A 201 13.68 -12.48 14.76
C LEU A 201 14.37 -11.85 15.98
N VAL A 202 13.65 -11.05 16.77
CA VAL A 202 14.16 -10.53 18.05
C VAL A 202 14.41 -11.67 19.03
N ALA A 203 13.48 -12.63 19.13
CA ALA A 203 13.67 -13.82 19.95
C ALA A 203 14.86 -14.67 19.46
N LEU A 204 15.04 -14.83 18.15
CA LEU A 204 16.21 -15.50 17.57
C LEU A 204 17.52 -14.77 17.94
N ASN A 205 17.54 -13.43 17.87
CA ASN A 205 18.71 -12.65 18.26
C ASN A 205 19.05 -12.79 19.75
N ALA A 206 18.05 -12.93 20.62
CA ALA A 206 18.27 -13.22 22.04
C ALA A 206 18.93 -14.60 22.23
N HIS A 207 18.55 -15.59 21.44
CA HIS A 207 19.20 -16.91 21.44
C HIS A 207 20.64 -16.84 20.88
N PHE A 208 20.86 -16.13 19.77
CA PHE A 208 22.21 -15.92 19.23
C PHE A 208 23.16 -15.25 20.22
N ALA A 209 22.66 -14.31 21.03
CA ALA A 209 23.45 -13.70 22.09
C ALA A 209 23.93 -14.73 23.13
N GLN A 210 23.12 -15.73 23.48
CA GLN A 210 23.51 -16.81 24.37
C GLN A 210 24.58 -17.72 23.75
N GLU A 211 24.55 -17.89 22.42
CA GLU A 211 25.54 -18.67 21.66
C GLU A 211 26.75 -17.84 21.19
N SER A 212 26.86 -16.57 21.60
CA SER A 212 27.91 -15.65 21.12
C SER A 212 27.97 -15.49 19.60
N LEU A 213 26.84 -15.66 18.91
CA LEU A 213 26.70 -15.44 17.49
C LEU A 213 26.32 -13.98 17.21
N PRO A 214 26.85 -13.36 16.14
CA PRO A 214 26.36 -12.06 15.67
C PRO A 214 24.85 -12.08 15.41
N PRO A 215 24.10 -11.03 15.78
CA PRO A 215 22.67 -10.99 15.56
C PRO A 215 22.33 -10.97 14.06
N VAL A 216 21.13 -11.44 13.73
CA VAL A 216 20.47 -11.10 12.46
C VAL A 216 20.30 -9.59 12.37
N MET A 217 20.73 -9.00 11.26
CA MET A 217 20.50 -7.59 10.96
C MET A 217 19.06 -7.39 10.48
N ILE A 218 18.14 -7.17 11.42
CA ILE A 218 16.73 -6.91 11.11
C ILE A 218 16.62 -5.52 10.49
N LYS A 219 16.19 -5.45 9.23
CA LYS A 219 15.93 -4.17 8.54
C LYS A 219 14.43 -3.92 8.46
N PRO A 220 13.96 -2.76 8.97
CA PRO A 220 12.54 -2.44 8.93
C PRO A 220 12.11 -2.25 7.47
N ALA A 221 11.11 -3.02 7.07
CA ALA A 221 10.36 -2.74 5.86
C ALA A 221 9.32 -1.63 6.13
N PRO A 222 8.99 -0.77 5.14
CA PRO A 222 7.94 0.23 5.30
C PRO A 222 6.60 -0.42 5.70
N GLU A 223 5.92 0.18 6.68
CA GLU A 223 4.60 -0.28 7.16
C GLU A 223 3.48 -0.11 6.11
N ALA A 224 3.74 0.69 5.06
CA ALA A 224 2.87 0.82 3.90
C ALA A 224 2.89 -0.39 2.95
N LEU A 225 3.80 -1.36 3.13
CA LEU A 225 3.95 -2.53 2.26
C LEU A 225 3.47 -3.81 2.95
N GLU A 226 2.64 -4.62 2.28
CA GLU A 226 2.20 -5.90 2.82
C GLU A 226 3.15 -7.06 2.45
N ASP A 227 2.88 -8.28 2.92
CA ASP A 227 3.79 -9.42 2.72
C ASP A 227 3.95 -9.76 1.25
N GLU A 228 2.89 -9.60 0.47
CA GLU A 228 2.86 -9.78 -0.97
C GLU A 228 3.81 -8.80 -1.68
N ASP A 229 3.94 -7.58 -1.16
CA ASP A 229 4.86 -6.57 -1.67
C ASP A 229 6.31 -6.92 -1.33
N LEU A 230 6.58 -7.43 -0.12
CA LEU A 230 7.91 -7.90 0.26
C LEU A 230 8.32 -9.15 -0.53
N ILE A 231 7.41 -10.09 -0.76
CA ILE A 231 7.69 -11.27 -1.60
C ILE A 231 7.92 -10.85 -3.06
N GLU A 232 7.19 -9.87 -3.56
CA GLU A 232 7.42 -9.31 -4.88
C GLU A 232 8.81 -8.64 -4.98
N MET A 233 9.19 -7.84 -3.99
CA MET A 233 10.53 -7.26 -3.89
C MET A 233 11.62 -8.34 -3.83
N LEU A 234 11.39 -9.39 -3.04
CA LEU A 234 12.27 -10.55 -2.89
C LEU A 234 12.45 -11.29 -4.24
N SER A 235 11.34 -11.58 -4.93
CA SER A 235 11.33 -12.21 -6.26
C SER A 235 12.08 -11.37 -7.30
N ALA A 236 11.94 -10.05 -7.20
CA ALA A 236 12.68 -9.09 -8.01
C ALA A 236 14.13 -8.87 -7.52
N GLY A 237 14.62 -9.61 -6.53
CA GLY A 237 15.99 -9.48 -6.01
C GLY A 237 16.29 -8.14 -5.31
N LEU A 238 15.27 -7.34 -5.02
CA LEU A 238 15.38 -6.02 -4.38
C LEU A 238 15.71 -6.12 -2.89
N ILE A 239 15.29 -7.22 -2.25
CA ILE A 239 15.66 -7.59 -0.89
C ILE A 239 16.14 -9.05 -0.89
N PRO A 240 17.10 -9.42 -0.02
CA PRO A 240 17.67 -10.76 -0.01
C PRO A 240 16.81 -11.77 0.76
N LEU A 241 16.39 -11.43 1.97
CA LEU A 241 15.70 -12.34 2.88
C LEU A 241 14.50 -11.64 3.52
N THR A 242 13.43 -12.40 3.72
CA THR A 242 12.26 -11.98 4.50
C THR A 242 11.66 -13.20 5.22
N VAL A 243 10.74 -12.98 6.15
CA VAL A 243 10.04 -14.03 6.88
C VAL A 243 8.55 -13.85 6.68
N VAL A 244 7.84 -14.92 6.35
CA VAL A 244 6.40 -14.88 6.06
C VAL A 244 5.73 -16.18 6.55
N ASP A 245 4.45 -16.12 6.92
CA ASP A 245 3.66 -17.32 7.21
C ASP A 245 3.69 -18.32 6.05
N ARG A 246 3.79 -19.61 6.37
CA ARG A 246 3.91 -20.71 5.41
C ARG A 246 2.79 -20.73 4.37
N HIS A 247 1.53 -20.49 4.74
CA HIS A 247 0.42 -20.52 3.79
C HIS A 247 0.54 -19.43 2.72
N LYS A 248 0.99 -18.22 3.11
CA LYS A 248 1.26 -17.12 2.17
C LYS A 248 2.51 -17.41 1.33
N ALA A 249 3.56 -17.95 1.94
CA ALA A 249 4.78 -18.32 1.23
C ALA A 249 4.53 -19.35 0.13
N MET A 250 3.80 -20.42 0.45
CA MET A 250 3.45 -21.49 -0.51
C MET A 250 2.47 -21.01 -1.58
N PHE A 251 1.56 -20.12 -1.23
CA PHE A 251 0.66 -19.46 -2.18
C PHE A 251 1.46 -18.63 -3.20
N TRP A 252 2.31 -17.72 -2.73
CA TRP A 252 3.05 -16.80 -3.60
C TRP A 252 4.23 -17.45 -4.34
N LYS A 253 4.74 -18.59 -3.88
CA LYS A 253 5.72 -19.41 -4.63
C LYS A 253 5.18 -19.88 -5.99
N GLN A 254 3.86 -20.08 -6.11
CA GLN A 254 3.22 -20.43 -7.39
C GLN A 254 3.24 -19.27 -8.39
N VAL A 255 3.19 -18.03 -7.88
CA VAL A 255 3.26 -16.81 -8.68
C VAL A 255 4.71 -16.44 -9.01
N PHE A 256 5.61 -16.60 -8.04
CA PHE A 256 7.01 -16.25 -8.14
C PHE A 256 7.89 -17.50 -8.01
N PRO A 257 8.01 -18.32 -9.07
CA PRO A 257 8.72 -19.61 -8.98
C PRO A 257 10.21 -19.47 -8.63
N LYS A 258 10.78 -18.27 -8.74
CA LYS A 258 12.20 -17.99 -8.44
C LYS A 258 12.50 -17.67 -6.97
N ILE A 259 11.51 -17.44 -6.11
CA ILE A 259 11.76 -17.35 -4.66
C ILE A 259 12.02 -18.74 -4.10
N GLN A 260 12.84 -18.87 -3.06
CA GLN A 260 13.01 -20.12 -2.33
C GLN A 260 12.34 -20.00 -0.96
N VAL A 261 11.47 -20.96 -0.64
CA VAL A 261 10.82 -21.10 0.66
C VAL A 261 11.60 -22.15 1.44
N HIS A 262 12.25 -21.75 2.53
CA HIS A 262 13.06 -22.64 3.37
C HIS A 262 12.16 -23.30 4.42
N GLN A 263 11.56 -24.43 4.06
CA GLN A 263 10.59 -25.12 4.93
C GLN A 263 11.20 -25.64 6.23
N ASP A 264 12.52 -25.87 6.27
CA ASP A 264 13.24 -26.35 7.44
C ASP A 264 13.79 -25.22 8.32
N ILE A 265 13.65 -23.96 7.90
CA ILE A 265 14.08 -22.78 8.66
C ILE A 265 12.84 -22.09 9.22
N ILE A 266 12.42 -22.58 10.38
CA ILE A 266 11.19 -22.17 11.08
C ILE A 266 11.55 -21.17 12.18
N LEU A 267 11.08 -19.93 12.04
CA LEU A 267 11.32 -18.84 13.01
C LEU A 267 10.29 -18.84 14.13
N ARG A 268 9.09 -19.34 13.84
CA ARG A 268 8.04 -19.62 14.80
C ARG A 268 7.32 -20.87 14.34
N ASN A 269 7.15 -21.80 15.27
CA ASN A 269 6.31 -22.97 15.08
C ASN A 269 5.01 -22.78 15.88
N GLU A 270 3.94 -23.48 15.51
CA GLU A 270 2.69 -23.50 16.28
C GLU A 270 1.99 -22.13 16.46
N GLY A 271 2.18 -21.21 15.51
CA GLY A 271 1.49 -19.93 15.50
C GLY A 271 0.00 -20.08 15.24
N ASN A 272 -0.80 -19.18 15.81
CA ASN A 272 -2.23 -19.11 15.53
C ASN A 272 -2.56 -17.75 14.95
N ILE A 273 -3.48 -17.70 13.99
CA ILE A 273 -3.97 -16.47 13.38
C ILE A 273 -5.46 -16.36 13.67
N GLY A 274 -5.91 -15.18 14.11
CA GLY A 274 -7.31 -14.92 14.46
C GLY A 274 -7.78 -13.58 13.95
N TRP A 275 -9.09 -13.38 13.95
CA TRP A 275 -9.65 -12.04 13.98
C TRP A 275 -9.59 -11.50 15.41
N ALA A 276 -9.65 -10.19 15.58
CA ALA A 276 -9.65 -9.58 16.89
C ALA A 276 -10.78 -8.57 17.05
N VAL A 277 -11.28 -8.43 18.27
CA VAL A 277 -12.29 -7.45 18.67
C VAL A 277 -11.80 -6.72 19.92
N ARG A 278 -12.43 -5.60 20.27
CA ARG A 278 -12.17 -4.94 21.55
C ARG A 278 -12.47 -5.89 22.71
N SER A 279 -11.69 -5.80 23.79
CA SER A 279 -11.87 -6.69 24.95
C SER A 279 -13.24 -6.56 25.62
N ASN A 280 -13.91 -5.43 25.45
CA ASN A 280 -15.28 -5.18 25.93
C ASN A 280 -16.39 -5.59 24.95
N SER A 281 -16.09 -6.38 23.91
CA SER A 281 -17.07 -6.84 22.90
C SER A 281 -17.29 -8.37 22.89
N PRO A 282 -17.69 -8.98 24.02
CA PRO A 282 -17.81 -10.45 24.14
C PRO A 282 -18.93 -11.05 23.27
N GLN A 283 -20.01 -10.33 22.99
CA GLN A 283 -21.11 -10.87 22.17
C GLN A 283 -20.73 -10.93 20.70
N LEU A 284 -20.03 -9.92 20.20
CA LEU A 284 -19.44 -9.96 18.86
C LEU A 284 -18.42 -11.09 18.74
N LEU A 285 -17.55 -11.25 19.75
CA LEU A 285 -16.57 -12.34 19.80
C LEU A 285 -17.26 -13.71 19.68
N ALA A 286 -18.32 -13.94 20.47
CA ALA A 286 -19.08 -15.19 20.44
C ALA A 286 -19.73 -15.44 19.06
N LEU A 287 -20.28 -14.39 18.44
CA LEU A 287 -20.85 -14.47 17.09
C LEU A 287 -19.80 -14.86 16.03
N LEU A 288 -18.62 -14.24 16.07
CA LEU A 288 -17.53 -14.54 15.15
C LEU A 288 -17.00 -15.97 15.37
N ASN A 289 -16.80 -16.38 16.62
CA ASN A 289 -16.34 -17.74 16.95
C ASN A 289 -17.31 -18.81 16.44
N HIS A 290 -18.62 -18.57 16.53
CA HIS A 290 -19.61 -19.47 15.97
C HIS A 290 -19.49 -19.59 14.45
N PHE A 291 -19.28 -18.48 13.74
CA PHE A 291 -19.06 -18.50 12.29
C PHE A 291 -17.76 -19.23 11.91
N ILE A 292 -16.67 -18.98 12.65
CA ILE A 292 -15.36 -19.59 12.39
C ILE A 292 -15.42 -21.11 12.52
N LYS A 293 -16.17 -21.65 13.49
CA LYS A 293 -16.31 -23.11 13.70
C LYS A 293 -16.75 -23.85 12.43
N GLU A 294 -17.52 -23.22 11.56
CA GLU A 294 -18.02 -23.82 10.32
C GLU A 294 -17.22 -23.42 9.06
N ASN A 295 -16.30 -22.45 9.16
CA ASN A 295 -15.69 -21.79 7.99
C ASN A 295 -14.17 -21.51 8.13
N SER A 296 -13.50 -22.06 9.13
CA SER A 296 -12.04 -21.90 9.36
C SER A 296 -11.17 -22.68 8.35
N GLN A 297 -9.84 -22.63 8.54
CA GLN A 297 -8.86 -23.39 7.78
C GLN A 297 -9.29 -24.85 7.55
N GLY A 298 -9.16 -25.33 6.31
CA GLY A 298 -9.58 -26.67 5.90
C GLY A 298 -11.03 -26.75 5.43
N SER A 299 -11.86 -25.72 5.68
CA SER A 299 -13.21 -25.66 5.08
C SER A 299 -13.13 -25.51 3.56
N LYS A 300 -14.09 -26.12 2.86
CA LYS A 300 -14.23 -26.00 1.39
C LYS A 300 -14.29 -24.53 0.96
N LEU A 301 -14.96 -23.69 1.75
CA LEU A 301 -15.10 -22.27 1.48
C LEU A 301 -13.77 -21.52 1.60
N GLY A 302 -13.05 -21.67 2.72
CA GLY A 302 -11.79 -20.97 2.96
C GLY A 302 -10.72 -21.27 1.90
N ASN A 303 -10.59 -22.56 1.54
CA ASN A 303 -9.65 -22.98 0.50
C ASN A 303 -10.04 -22.44 -0.89
N THR A 304 -11.34 -22.46 -1.23
CA THR A 304 -11.84 -21.94 -2.52
C THR A 304 -11.63 -20.44 -2.64
N ILE A 305 -11.88 -19.69 -1.56
CA ILE A 305 -11.70 -18.23 -1.53
C ILE A 305 -10.23 -17.88 -1.75
N LEU A 306 -9.30 -18.50 -1.02
CA LEU A 306 -7.88 -18.16 -1.15
C LEU A 306 -7.36 -18.45 -2.56
N LEU A 307 -7.64 -19.64 -3.11
CA LEU A 307 -7.17 -20.04 -4.44
C LEU A 307 -7.72 -19.14 -5.58
N ARG A 308 -8.89 -18.50 -5.39
CA ARG A 308 -9.46 -17.55 -6.37
C ARG A 308 -8.54 -16.36 -6.64
N TYR A 309 -7.71 -15.99 -5.68
CA TYR A 309 -6.84 -14.80 -5.76
C TYR A 309 -5.41 -15.13 -6.22
N LEU A 310 -5.18 -16.32 -6.78
CA LEU A 310 -3.84 -16.80 -7.16
C LEU A 310 -3.13 -16.03 -8.29
N LYS A 311 -3.74 -15.04 -8.98
CA LYS A 311 -3.14 -14.51 -10.23
C LYS A 311 -3.49 -13.07 -10.64
N ASP A 312 -2.69 -12.64 -11.62
CA ASP A 312 -2.80 -11.51 -12.57
C ASP A 312 -2.65 -10.09 -12.02
N ALA A 313 -1.45 -9.80 -11.47
CA ALA A 313 -0.99 -8.45 -11.19
C ALA A 313 0.21 -8.04 -12.08
N LYS A 314 0.34 -6.74 -12.37
CA LYS A 314 1.57 -6.19 -12.96
C LYS A 314 2.65 -6.19 -11.87
N TYR A 315 3.66 -7.03 -12.04
CA TYR A 315 4.71 -7.20 -11.04
C TYR A 315 5.93 -6.28 -11.24
N VAL A 316 6.55 -5.90 -10.12
CA VAL A 316 7.84 -5.21 -10.03
C VAL A 316 8.92 -6.00 -10.78
N LYS A 317 9.81 -5.28 -11.47
CA LYS A 317 10.91 -5.87 -12.24
C LYS A 317 12.18 -5.95 -11.41
N ASN A 318 13.10 -6.83 -11.80
CA ASN A 318 14.36 -7.04 -11.08
C ASN A 318 15.34 -5.87 -11.29
N ALA A 319 15.16 -4.78 -10.54
CA ALA A 319 16.00 -3.58 -10.59
C ALA A 319 17.37 -3.78 -9.92
N ALA A 320 17.52 -4.80 -9.08
CA ALA A 320 18.78 -5.14 -8.40
C ALA A 320 19.71 -6.01 -9.26
N ALA A 321 19.21 -6.61 -10.35
CA ALA A 321 20.00 -7.41 -11.26
C ALA A 321 21.25 -6.64 -11.72
N GLN A 322 22.41 -7.31 -11.78
CA GLN A 322 23.69 -6.66 -12.06
C GLN A 322 23.66 -5.73 -13.27
N LYS A 323 22.95 -6.12 -14.35
CA LYS A 323 22.75 -5.28 -15.53
C LYS A 323 22.00 -3.97 -15.22
N GLU A 324 20.88 -4.06 -14.52
CA GLU A 324 20.06 -2.90 -14.17
C GLU A 324 20.73 -2.02 -13.10
N ARG A 325 21.38 -2.65 -12.11
CA ARG A 325 22.26 -1.98 -11.14
C ARG A 325 23.34 -1.17 -11.85
N ARG A 326 24.02 -1.73 -12.86
CA ARG A 326 25.04 -0.99 -13.64
C ARG A 326 24.46 0.25 -14.33
N LYS A 327 23.28 0.14 -14.95
CA LYS A 327 22.60 1.31 -15.55
C LYS A 327 22.33 2.40 -14.51
N PHE A 328 21.79 2.01 -13.36
CA PHE A 328 21.55 2.92 -12.25
C PHE A 328 22.85 3.62 -11.84
N LEU A 329 23.92 2.87 -11.57
CA LEU A 329 25.21 3.42 -11.14
C LEU A 329 25.82 4.41 -12.14
N THR A 330 25.67 4.16 -13.45
CA THR A 330 26.13 5.09 -14.50
C THR A 330 25.35 6.42 -14.49
N MET A 331 24.13 6.44 -13.96
CA MET A 331 23.26 7.62 -13.95
C MET A 331 23.18 8.32 -12.59
N VAL A 332 23.78 7.76 -11.52
CA VAL A 332 23.73 8.30 -10.15
C VAL A 332 24.14 9.77 -10.11
N GLU A 333 25.26 10.14 -10.74
CA GLU A 333 25.74 11.52 -10.69
C GLU A 333 24.82 12.49 -11.43
N ILE A 334 24.13 12.05 -12.50
CA ILE A 334 23.17 12.90 -13.23
C ILE A 334 21.92 13.12 -12.38
N PHE A 335 21.36 12.04 -11.80
CA PHE A 335 20.22 12.16 -10.90
C PHE A 335 20.55 12.99 -9.66
N ARG A 336 21.73 12.79 -9.04
CA ARG A 336 22.17 13.57 -7.88
C ARG A 336 22.36 15.04 -8.24
N LYS A 337 23.07 15.36 -9.33
CA LYS A 337 23.25 16.72 -9.85
C LYS A 337 21.92 17.47 -9.97
N TYR A 338 20.88 16.83 -10.51
CA TYR A 338 19.58 17.49 -10.67
C TYR A 338 18.71 17.40 -9.42
N GLY A 339 18.80 16.34 -8.64
CA GLY A 339 18.14 16.24 -7.34
C GLY A 339 18.60 17.35 -6.40
N ASP A 340 19.90 17.56 -6.27
CA ASP A 340 20.50 18.63 -5.46
C ASP A 340 20.12 20.02 -6.02
N ARG A 341 20.17 20.21 -7.34
CA ARG A 341 19.81 21.48 -7.99
C ARG A 341 18.35 21.87 -7.74
N TYR A 342 17.45 20.89 -7.67
CA TYR A 342 16.02 21.11 -7.58
C TYR A 342 15.44 20.74 -6.21
N ASP A 343 16.28 20.45 -5.21
CA ASP A 343 15.84 20.02 -3.87
C ASP A 343 14.76 18.93 -3.91
N VAL A 344 15.08 17.83 -4.61
CA VAL A 344 14.26 16.61 -4.65
C VAL A 344 15.13 15.38 -4.40
N ASP A 345 14.57 14.37 -3.74
CA ASP A 345 15.28 13.11 -3.51
C ASP A 345 15.62 12.43 -4.84
N TRP A 346 16.92 12.42 -5.16
CA TRP A 346 17.42 11.90 -6.43
C TRP A 346 17.18 10.39 -6.59
N LEU A 347 17.04 9.62 -5.50
CA LEU A 347 16.70 8.20 -5.56
C LEU A 347 15.25 8.00 -5.95
N LEU A 348 14.33 8.85 -5.48
CA LEU A 348 12.93 8.84 -5.94
C LEU A 348 12.87 9.15 -7.44
N MET A 349 13.66 10.11 -7.92
CA MET A 349 13.72 10.45 -9.35
C MET A 349 14.29 9.30 -10.19
N ALA A 350 15.36 8.64 -9.70
CA ALA A 350 15.92 7.47 -10.36
C ALA A 350 14.92 6.30 -10.41
N ALA A 351 14.18 6.09 -9.32
CA ALA A 351 13.12 5.08 -9.24
C ALA A 351 11.98 5.34 -10.23
N GLN A 352 11.57 6.60 -10.40
CA GLN A 352 10.63 7.00 -11.44
C GLN A 352 11.20 6.70 -12.83
N GLY A 353 12.43 7.11 -13.13
CA GLY A 353 13.08 6.82 -14.42
C GLY A 353 13.16 5.31 -14.72
N TYR A 354 13.32 4.47 -13.70
CA TYR A 354 13.28 3.02 -13.86
C TYR A 354 11.86 2.51 -14.15
N GLN A 355 10.84 3.02 -13.46
CA GLN A 355 9.45 2.70 -13.75
C GLN A 355 9.04 3.11 -15.17
N GLU A 356 9.54 4.26 -15.65
CA GLU A 356 9.23 4.82 -16.97
C GLU A 356 9.89 4.06 -18.12
N SER A 357 11.19 3.75 -18.02
CA SER A 357 11.97 3.24 -19.16
C SER A 357 12.93 2.10 -18.81
N ARG A 358 13.01 1.73 -17.53
CA ARG A 358 14.11 0.89 -16.96
C ARG A 358 15.47 1.52 -17.20
N LEU A 359 15.54 2.84 -16.99
CA LEU A 359 16.74 3.65 -17.16
C LEU A 359 17.36 3.47 -18.55
N ASN A 360 16.51 3.54 -19.59
CA ASN A 360 16.94 3.34 -20.97
C ASN A 360 16.58 4.56 -21.84
N GLN A 361 17.61 5.34 -22.18
CA GLN A 361 17.47 6.55 -22.99
C GLN A 361 16.97 6.29 -24.43
N SER A 362 17.09 5.06 -24.92
CA SER A 362 16.63 4.70 -26.27
C SER A 362 15.13 4.45 -26.36
N VAL A 363 14.40 4.39 -25.23
CA VAL A 363 12.95 4.12 -25.23
C VAL A 363 12.18 5.27 -25.86
N ARG A 364 11.21 4.92 -26.72
CA ARG A 364 10.22 5.83 -27.28
C ARG A 364 8.84 5.22 -27.04
N SER A 365 7.93 5.95 -26.42
CA SER A 365 6.56 5.46 -26.23
C SER A 365 5.75 5.59 -27.51
N HIS A 366 4.64 4.86 -27.59
CA HIS A 366 3.71 4.95 -28.71
C HIS A 366 3.12 6.37 -28.89
N VAL A 367 3.01 7.12 -27.80
CA VAL A 367 2.50 8.51 -27.80
C VAL A 367 3.61 9.56 -27.93
N GLY A 368 4.87 9.14 -28.13
CA GLY A 368 5.98 10.04 -28.44
C GLY A 368 6.84 10.49 -27.26
N ALA A 369 6.64 9.92 -26.07
CA ALA A 369 7.49 10.19 -24.90
C ALA A 369 8.90 9.62 -25.09
N ILE A 370 9.93 10.33 -24.59
CA ILE A 370 11.33 10.06 -24.90
C ILE A 370 12.13 9.71 -23.65
N GLY A 371 12.94 8.65 -23.76
CA GLY A 371 14.13 8.45 -22.94
C GLY A 371 13.88 8.01 -21.50
N VAL A 372 14.87 8.24 -20.64
CA VAL A 372 14.90 7.73 -19.26
C VAL A 372 13.66 8.10 -18.46
N MET A 373 13.28 9.38 -18.52
CA MET A 373 12.17 9.95 -17.76
C MET A 373 10.86 10.03 -18.57
N GLN A 374 10.82 9.42 -19.77
CA GLN A 374 9.65 9.45 -20.68
C GLN A 374 9.05 10.86 -20.84
N VAL A 375 9.90 11.82 -21.19
CA VAL A 375 9.52 13.23 -21.34
C VAL A 375 8.91 13.48 -22.72
N MET A 376 7.82 14.23 -22.77
CA MET A 376 7.20 14.67 -24.03
C MET A 376 8.05 15.77 -24.70
N PRO A 377 8.22 15.75 -26.04
CA PRO A 377 9.00 16.77 -26.75
C PRO A 377 8.57 18.21 -26.47
N ASN A 378 7.26 18.46 -26.31
CA ASN A 378 6.77 19.80 -26.00
C ASN A 378 7.20 20.25 -24.60
N THR A 379 7.03 19.39 -23.60
CA THR A 379 7.47 19.64 -22.22
C THR A 379 8.98 19.93 -22.16
N GLY A 380 9.79 19.16 -22.88
CA GLY A 380 11.25 19.41 -22.96
C GLY A 380 11.60 20.80 -23.50
N ARG A 381 10.89 21.27 -24.53
CA ARG A 381 11.08 22.61 -25.10
C ARG A 381 10.67 23.71 -24.12
N GLU A 382 9.51 23.58 -23.49
CA GLU A 382 8.99 24.55 -22.51
C GLU A 382 9.92 24.70 -21.31
N LEU A 383 10.53 23.59 -20.86
CA LEU A 383 11.45 23.58 -19.75
C LEU A 383 12.85 24.13 -20.09
N LYS A 384 13.16 24.38 -21.37
CA LYS A 384 14.44 24.95 -21.85
C LYS A 384 15.67 24.21 -21.30
N VAL A 385 15.65 22.88 -21.36
CA VAL A 385 16.71 22.00 -20.81
C VAL A 385 17.69 21.47 -21.86
N GLY A 386 17.53 21.86 -23.13
CA GLY A 386 18.30 21.32 -24.27
C GLY A 386 17.60 20.14 -24.96
N ASP A 387 18.37 19.33 -25.69
CA ASP A 387 17.84 18.20 -26.47
C ASP A 387 17.56 16.98 -25.60
N ILE A 388 16.29 16.75 -25.27
CA ILE A 388 15.83 15.61 -24.45
C ILE A 388 16.05 14.22 -25.09
N LYS A 389 16.52 14.14 -26.35
CA LYS A 389 17.02 12.88 -26.93
C LYS A 389 18.34 12.46 -26.29
N GLN A 390 19.09 13.39 -25.71
CA GLN A 390 20.31 13.14 -24.93
C GLN A 390 19.98 12.82 -23.47
N LEU A 391 20.82 12.00 -22.83
CA LEU A 391 20.58 11.48 -21.48
C LEU A 391 20.47 12.58 -20.42
N ASP A 392 21.47 13.48 -20.35
CA ASP A 392 21.52 14.52 -19.31
C ASP A 392 20.34 15.52 -19.41
N PRO A 393 20.01 16.10 -20.59
CA PRO A 393 18.79 16.91 -20.76
C PRO A 393 17.48 16.17 -20.49
N ASN A 394 17.42 14.86 -20.76
CA ASN A 394 16.22 14.06 -20.49
C ASN A 394 15.95 13.93 -18.99
N ILE A 395 16.99 13.56 -18.22
CA ILE A 395 16.91 13.47 -16.78
C ILE A 395 16.67 14.86 -16.18
N HIS A 396 17.36 15.89 -16.69
CA HIS A 396 17.14 17.28 -16.29
C HIS A 396 15.66 17.67 -16.45
N ALA A 397 15.07 17.42 -17.62
CA ALA A 397 13.68 17.73 -17.88
C ALA A 397 12.74 17.01 -16.92
N GLY A 398 12.93 15.70 -16.72
CA GLY A 398 12.09 14.91 -15.81
C GLY A 398 12.15 15.44 -14.38
N VAL A 399 13.35 15.63 -13.84
CA VAL A 399 13.55 16.13 -12.46
C VAL A 399 12.99 17.55 -12.30
N LYS A 400 13.28 18.44 -13.26
CA LYS A 400 12.76 19.82 -13.25
C LYS A 400 11.23 19.84 -13.31
N TYR A 401 10.63 18.97 -14.11
CA TYR A 401 9.18 18.85 -14.20
C TYR A 401 8.56 18.33 -12.90
N MET A 402 9.20 17.36 -12.25
CA MET A 402 8.75 16.85 -10.95
C MET A 402 8.83 17.92 -9.87
N ARG A 403 9.91 18.69 -9.80
CA ARG A 403 10.00 19.85 -8.90
C ARG A 403 8.89 20.86 -9.16
N TRP A 404 8.68 21.23 -10.43
CA TRP A 404 7.59 22.13 -10.79
C TRP A 404 6.22 21.59 -10.34
N MET A 405 5.97 20.30 -10.50
CA MET A 405 4.71 19.68 -10.05
C MET A 405 4.56 19.72 -8.52
N ILE A 406 5.65 19.44 -7.79
CA ILE A 406 5.69 19.56 -6.33
C ILE A 406 5.36 21.01 -5.93
N ASP A 407 6.06 22.00 -6.47
CA ASP A 407 5.83 23.41 -6.16
C ASP A 407 4.40 23.83 -6.45
N HIS A 408 3.95 23.56 -7.68
CA HIS A 408 2.73 24.14 -8.20
C HIS A 408 1.46 23.52 -7.59
N TYR A 409 1.49 22.24 -7.22
CA TYR A 409 0.29 21.55 -6.71
C TYR A 409 0.38 21.16 -5.23
N TYR A 410 1.58 21.11 -4.65
CA TYR A 410 1.80 20.56 -3.31
C TYR A 410 2.75 21.40 -2.45
N GLY A 411 3.25 22.53 -2.95
CA GLY A 411 4.23 23.38 -2.25
C GLY A 411 3.72 23.84 -0.89
N ASP A 412 2.48 24.35 -0.88
CA ASP A 412 1.82 24.92 0.30
C ASP A 412 1.03 23.88 1.12
N GLU A 413 0.98 22.64 0.66
CA GLU A 413 0.25 21.58 1.34
C GLU A 413 1.05 21.08 2.57
N PRO A 414 0.38 20.80 3.69
CA PRO A 414 1.02 20.34 4.93
C PRO A 414 1.35 18.84 4.83
N MET A 415 2.20 18.51 3.87
CA MET A 415 2.65 17.16 3.50
C MET A 415 4.13 16.99 3.82
N THR A 416 4.53 15.75 4.10
CA THR A 416 5.95 15.39 4.13
C THR A 416 6.57 15.52 2.74
N GLN A 417 7.90 15.67 2.63
CA GLN A 417 8.56 15.69 1.31
C GLN A 417 8.34 14.40 0.51
N LEU A 418 8.25 13.26 1.21
CA LEU A 418 7.92 11.99 0.57
C LEU A 418 6.50 12.04 -0.01
N ASP A 419 5.50 12.44 0.78
CA ASP A 419 4.12 12.52 0.28
C ASP A 419 4.01 13.51 -0.89
N LYS A 420 4.65 14.68 -0.82
CA LYS A 420 4.69 15.62 -1.96
C LYS A 420 5.20 14.96 -3.24
N ALA A 421 6.24 14.14 -3.14
CA ALA A 421 6.75 13.37 -4.28
C ALA A 421 5.76 12.27 -4.74
N LEU A 422 5.18 11.50 -3.82
CA LEU A 422 4.20 10.44 -4.13
C LEU A 422 2.95 10.99 -4.82
N PHE A 423 2.40 12.10 -4.30
CA PHE A 423 1.28 12.81 -4.91
C PHE A 423 1.64 13.37 -6.28
N SER A 424 2.88 13.85 -6.46
CA SER A 424 3.36 14.29 -7.77
C SER A 424 3.48 13.12 -8.75
N PHE A 425 3.92 11.93 -8.34
CA PHE A 425 3.90 10.74 -9.20
C PHE A 425 2.46 10.35 -9.61
N ALA A 426 1.52 10.40 -8.67
CA ALA A 426 0.11 10.15 -8.96
C ALA A 426 -0.45 11.16 -9.98
N SER A 427 -0.11 12.44 -9.82
CA SER A 427 -0.52 13.51 -10.72
C SER A 427 0.15 13.44 -12.09
N TYR A 428 1.40 13.01 -12.16
CA TYR A 428 2.09 12.72 -13.40
C TYR A 428 1.35 11.64 -14.18
N ASN A 429 0.89 10.58 -13.51
CA ASN A 429 0.19 9.47 -14.14
C ASN A 429 -1.27 9.78 -14.51
N THR A 430 -2.01 10.53 -13.68
CA THR A 430 -3.48 10.62 -13.79
C THR A 430 -4.03 12.05 -13.80
N GLY A 431 -3.16 13.04 -13.67
CA GLY A 431 -3.50 14.46 -13.72
C GLY A 431 -3.84 15.06 -12.35
N PRO A 432 -3.29 16.26 -12.04
CA PRO A 432 -3.40 16.89 -10.72
C PRO A 432 -4.82 17.29 -10.32
N ALA A 433 -5.65 17.75 -11.25
CA ALA A 433 -7.05 18.10 -10.96
C ALA A 433 -7.88 16.88 -10.47
N ARG A 434 -7.52 15.68 -10.92
CA ARG A 434 -8.15 14.44 -10.46
C ARG A 434 -7.66 14.06 -9.07
N ILE A 435 -6.36 14.16 -8.82
CA ILE A 435 -5.78 13.92 -7.49
C ILE A 435 -6.32 14.92 -6.45
N ALA A 436 -6.45 16.20 -6.80
CA ALA A 436 -7.04 17.22 -5.92
C ALA A 436 -8.48 16.87 -5.51
N ARG A 437 -9.31 16.40 -6.45
CA ARG A 437 -10.67 15.92 -6.13
C ARG A 437 -10.66 14.72 -5.20
N LEU A 438 -9.75 13.76 -5.42
CA LEU A 438 -9.60 12.61 -4.53
C LEU A 438 -9.22 13.06 -3.11
N ARG A 439 -8.28 14.00 -2.95
CA ARG A 439 -7.92 14.56 -1.64
C ARG A 439 -9.12 15.18 -0.91
N THR A 440 -9.92 15.98 -1.61
CA THR A 440 -11.15 16.56 -1.05
C THR A 440 -12.11 15.48 -0.56
N GLU A 441 -12.31 14.42 -1.35
CA GLU A 441 -13.18 13.30 -0.97
C GLU A 441 -12.57 12.46 0.18
N THR A 442 -11.25 12.28 0.21
CA THR A 442 -10.52 11.59 1.29
C THR A 442 -10.78 12.27 2.62
N LYS A 443 -10.70 13.61 2.65
CA LYS A 443 -10.99 14.41 3.84
C LYS A 443 -12.44 14.24 4.31
N LYS A 444 -13.41 14.26 3.39
CA LYS A 444 -14.83 14.06 3.71
C LYS A 444 -15.07 12.71 4.36
N ARG A 445 -14.34 11.68 3.93
CA ARG A 445 -14.40 10.32 4.49
C ARG A 445 -13.58 10.14 5.77
N GLY A 446 -13.03 11.19 6.35
CA GLY A 446 -12.29 11.14 7.61
C GLY A 446 -10.88 10.54 7.52
N PHE A 447 -10.35 10.36 6.30
CA PHE A 447 -8.96 9.99 6.05
C PHE A 447 -8.09 11.23 5.90
N ASP A 448 -6.77 11.07 6.00
CA ASP A 448 -5.82 12.17 5.84
C ASP A 448 -5.60 12.51 4.35
N PRO A 449 -6.00 13.69 3.85
CA PRO A 449 -5.83 14.08 2.46
C PRO A 449 -4.36 14.39 2.08
N ASN A 450 -3.45 14.40 3.04
CA ASN A 450 -2.03 14.74 2.88
C ASN A 450 -1.10 13.54 2.97
N VAL A 451 -1.66 12.34 3.12
CA VAL A 451 -0.91 11.07 3.11
C VAL A 451 -1.35 10.26 1.90
N TRP A 452 -0.40 9.73 1.14
CA TRP A 452 -0.73 8.89 -0.02
C TRP A 452 -1.19 7.50 0.41
N PHE A 453 -0.25 6.71 0.93
CA PHE A 453 -0.48 5.31 1.31
C PHE A 453 -1.49 5.22 2.45
N GLY A 454 -2.41 4.28 2.35
CA GLY A 454 -3.38 4.08 3.40
C GLY A 454 -4.47 5.17 3.54
N ASN A 455 -4.48 6.18 2.66
CA ASN A 455 -5.44 7.28 2.70
C ASN A 455 -5.94 7.64 1.29
N VAL A 456 -5.27 8.53 0.56
CA VAL A 456 -5.71 8.92 -0.79
C VAL A 456 -5.61 7.75 -1.78
N GLU A 457 -4.67 6.84 -1.58
CA GLU A 457 -4.51 5.61 -2.34
C GLU A 457 -5.81 4.79 -2.43
N TYR A 458 -6.58 4.72 -1.34
CA TYR A 458 -7.81 3.93 -1.31
C TYR A 458 -8.89 4.51 -2.20
N LEU A 459 -9.07 5.84 -2.14
CA LEU A 459 -10.02 6.52 -3.00
C LEU A 459 -9.54 6.51 -4.46
N ALA A 460 -8.23 6.54 -4.70
CA ALA A 460 -7.69 6.33 -6.04
C ALA A 460 -8.06 4.94 -6.58
N ALA A 461 -7.79 3.87 -5.82
CA ALA A 461 -8.14 2.50 -6.19
C ALA A 461 -9.66 2.34 -6.46
N GLU A 462 -10.49 2.99 -5.65
CA GLU A 462 -11.95 3.01 -5.79
C GLU A 462 -12.40 3.76 -7.04
N LYS A 463 -12.00 5.02 -7.20
CA LYS A 463 -12.61 5.92 -8.21
C LYS A 463 -11.96 5.83 -9.57
N ILE A 464 -10.65 5.58 -9.63
CA ILE A 464 -9.87 5.66 -10.87
C ILE A 464 -9.19 4.33 -11.23
N GLY A 465 -9.18 3.36 -10.30
CA GLY A 465 -8.66 2.02 -10.51
C GLY A 465 -7.22 1.83 -10.04
N SER A 466 -6.68 0.62 -10.24
CA SER A 466 -5.39 0.21 -9.66
C SER A 466 -4.15 0.71 -10.41
N GLU A 467 -4.30 1.34 -11.58
CA GLU A 467 -3.15 1.74 -12.41
C GLU A 467 -2.25 2.76 -11.70
N THR A 468 -2.81 3.88 -11.27
CA THR A 468 -2.10 4.95 -10.54
C THR A 468 -1.50 4.43 -9.24
N VAL A 469 -2.27 3.63 -8.51
CA VAL A 469 -1.85 3.02 -7.24
C VAL A 469 -0.66 2.09 -7.47
N THR A 470 -0.73 1.25 -8.49
CA THR A 470 0.37 0.35 -8.88
C THR A 470 1.59 1.14 -9.34
N TYR A 471 1.40 2.23 -10.09
CA TYR A 471 2.50 3.10 -10.54
C TYR A 471 3.26 3.71 -9.36
N VAL A 472 2.56 4.33 -8.41
CA VAL A 472 3.19 4.94 -7.23
C VAL A 472 3.84 3.88 -6.33
N SER A 473 3.14 2.76 -6.08
CA SER A 473 3.67 1.64 -5.28
C SER A 473 4.96 1.06 -5.88
N ASN A 474 5.03 0.89 -7.21
CA ASN A 474 6.23 0.39 -7.88
C ASN A 474 7.41 1.35 -7.78
N ILE A 475 7.19 2.66 -7.99
CA ILE A 475 8.25 3.67 -7.81
C ILE A 475 8.78 3.61 -6.38
N TYR A 476 7.89 3.54 -5.39
CA TYR A 476 8.30 3.44 -4.00
C TYR A 476 9.14 2.18 -3.72
N LYS A 477 8.77 1.02 -4.26
CA LYS A 477 9.55 -0.23 -4.11
C LYS A 477 10.94 -0.12 -4.76
N TYR A 478 11.05 0.48 -5.95
CA TYR A 478 12.35 0.71 -6.59
C TYR A 478 13.19 1.72 -5.80
N TYR A 479 12.58 2.74 -5.23
CA TYR A 479 13.25 3.70 -4.34
C TYR A 479 13.87 3.00 -3.14
N ILE A 480 13.13 2.12 -2.47
CA ILE A 480 13.67 1.31 -1.37
C ILE A 480 14.87 0.48 -1.86
N ALA A 481 14.76 -0.18 -3.01
CA ALA A 481 15.85 -0.96 -3.57
C ALA A 481 17.12 -0.14 -3.86
N TYR A 482 16.96 1.04 -4.47
CA TYR A 482 18.10 1.91 -4.76
C TYR A 482 18.74 2.49 -3.51
N ARG A 483 17.93 2.85 -2.50
CA ARG A 483 18.45 3.24 -1.19
C ARG A 483 19.31 2.11 -0.59
N LEU A 484 18.82 0.87 -0.62
CA LEU A 484 19.58 -0.28 -0.13
C LEU A 484 20.92 -0.49 -0.86
N ILE A 485 20.94 -0.30 -2.18
CA ILE A 485 22.16 -0.39 -2.99
C ILE A 485 23.16 0.70 -2.58
N VAL A 486 22.70 1.95 -2.41
CA VAL A 486 23.55 3.07 -2.00
C VAL A 486 24.08 2.87 -0.58
N ASP A 487 23.23 2.46 0.36
CA ASP A 487 23.63 2.17 1.74
C ASP A 487 24.68 1.06 1.80
N GLU A 488 24.54 0.02 0.98
CA GLU A 488 25.53 -1.06 0.88
C GLU A 488 26.88 -0.55 0.35
N MET A 489 26.85 0.33 -0.66
CA MET A 489 28.07 0.93 -1.21
C MET A 489 28.76 1.82 -0.19
N ALA A 490 28.01 2.66 0.52
CA ALA A 490 28.54 3.53 1.57
C ALA A 490 29.22 2.70 2.69
N ARG A 491 28.56 1.62 3.15
CA ARG A 491 29.15 0.70 4.14
C ARG A 491 30.44 0.06 3.65
N LYS A 492 30.48 -0.43 2.41
CA LYS A 492 31.69 -1.03 1.82
C LYS A 492 32.85 -0.03 1.71
N GLN A 493 32.54 1.22 1.35
CA GLN A 493 33.54 2.29 1.29
C GLN A 493 34.09 2.60 2.68
N GLN A 494 33.22 2.74 3.69
CA GLN A 494 33.63 2.97 5.08
C GLN A 494 34.53 1.86 5.62
N ALA A 495 34.14 0.59 5.45
CA ALA A 495 34.94 -0.56 5.88
C ALA A 495 36.32 -0.62 5.18
N THR A 496 36.38 -0.23 3.90
CA THR A 496 37.64 -0.17 3.15
C THR A 496 38.55 0.96 3.68
N THR A 497 37.98 2.11 4.01
CA THR A 497 38.72 3.25 4.59
C THR A 497 39.23 2.96 5.99
N GLU A 498 38.42 2.33 6.84
CA GLU A 498 38.82 1.91 8.19
C GLU A 498 39.96 0.88 8.16
N SER A 499 39.88 -0.12 7.26
CA SER A 499 40.94 -1.11 7.08
C SER A 499 42.25 -0.48 6.57
N LYS A 500 42.17 0.55 5.72
CA LYS A 500 43.35 1.33 5.27
C LYS A 500 43.96 2.18 6.38
N ASN A 501 43.14 2.77 7.26
CA ASN A 501 43.64 3.58 8.38
C ASN A 501 44.28 2.72 9.49
N GLN A 502 43.83 1.47 9.67
CA GLN A 502 44.45 0.53 10.61
C GLN A 502 45.77 -0.09 10.12
N THR A 503 46.05 0.01 8.81
CA THR A 503 47.27 -0.55 8.19
C THR A 503 48.33 0.51 7.88
N ALA A 504 48.09 1.80 8.19
CA ALA A 504 49.09 2.85 8.06
C ALA A 504 50.14 2.73 9.19
N PRO A 505 51.44 2.57 8.88
CA PRO A 505 52.47 2.48 9.90
C PRO A 505 52.62 3.81 10.65
N ALA A 506 52.74 3.75 11.98
CA ALA A 506 53.07 4.90 12.81
C ALA A 506 54.46 5.42 12.41
N THR A 507 54.51 6.52 11.66
CA THR A 507 55.78 7.16 11.29
C THR A 507 56.42 7.80 12.52
N ASN A 508 57.57 7.21 12.88
CA ASN A 508 58.55 7.57 13.89
C ASN A 508 58.63 9.05 14.28
N ALA A 509 58.50 9.30 15.59
CA ALA A 509 59.11 10.46 16.24
C ALA A 509 60.63 10.35 16.07
N GLN A 510 61.23 11.29 15.33
CA GLN A 510 62.68 11.40 15.18
C GLN A 510 63.30 11.93 16.47
N THR A 511 64.23 11.13 16.99
CA THR A 511 65.20 11.44 18.03
C THR A 511 66.18 12.53 17.55
N ALA A 512 66.41 13.53 18.40
CA ALA A 512 67.46 14.53 18.22
C ALA A 512 68.86 13.91 18.45
N PRO A 513 69.92 14.36 17.75
CA PRO A 513 71.27 13.89 18.01
C PRO A 513 71.94 14.72 19.12
N ALA A 514 72.53 14.04 20.09
CA ALA A 514 73.55 14.61 20.97
C ALA A 514 74.89 14.64 20.23
N THR A 515 75.62 15.76 20.33
CA THR A 515 77.00 15.91 19.85
C THR A 515 77.91 16.05 21.08
N PRO A 516 79.12 15.46 21.09
CA PRO A 516 80.04 15.50 22.24
C PRO A 516 80.59 16.89 22.56
#